data_AF-A0A4Y2RXB5-F1
#
_entry.id   AF-A0A4Y2RXB5-F1
#
_cell.length_a   1.000
_cell.length_b   1.000
_cell.length_c   1.000
_cell.angle_alpha   90.00
_cell.angle_beta   90.00
_cell.angle_gamma   90.00
#
_symmetry.space_group_name_H-M   'P 1'
#
loop_
_entity.id
_entity.type
_entity.pdbx_description
1 polymer ?
#
loop_
_entity_poly.entity_id
_entity_poly.type
_entity_poly.pdbx_seq_one_letter_code
_entity_poly.pdbx_strand_id
1 'polypeptide(L)'
;MSRYSVSERIFIVRKYYSNNMSPIVTQRQFATEFKLKTTGPSVSTINRLIQMFERTGSVCDDMFGNVGRPLSVKTNEKIERTRQVFERSPRTSIRKVAQQVGIKRESVRLS
;
A
#
# COMPACT_ATOMS: atom_id res chain seq x y z
N MET A 1 -4.41 -5.92 4.97
CA MET A 1 -5.33 -7.05 5.15
C MET A 1 -4.48 -8.31 4.91
N SER A 2 -3.57 -8.65 5.84
CA SER A 2 -2.42 -9.56 5.59
C SER A 2 -2.71 -11.06 5.77
N ARG A 3 -3.98 -11.45 5.94
CA ARG A 3 -4.35 -12.86 6.23
C ARG A 3 -4.51 -13.74 4.98
N TYR A 4 -4.74 -13.14 3.80
CA TYR A 4 -4.95 -13.86 2.55
C TYR A 4 -4.06 -13.28 1.46
N SER A 5 -3.43 -14.16 0.69
CA SER A 5 -2.67 -13.82 -0.50
C SER A 5 -3.56 -13.13 -1.55
N VAL A 6 -2.93 -12.43 -2.50
CA VAL A 6 -3.67 -11.77 -3.60
C VAL A 6 -4.49 -12.80 -4.39
N SER A 7 -3.91 -13.97 -4.67
CA SER A 7 -4.59 -15.06 -5.39
C SER A 7 -5.84 -15.56 -4.65
N GLU A 8 -5.75 -15.75 -3.32
CA GLU A 8 -6.90 -16.14 -2.49
C GLU A 8 -7.98 -15.06 -2.50
N ARG A 9 -7.60 -13.78 -2.41
CA ARG A 9 -8.55 -12.67 -2.47
C ARG A 9 -9.25 -12.57 -3.82
N ILE A 10 -8.51 -12.73 -4.92
CA ILE A 10 -9.08 -12.79 -6.28
C ILE A 10 -10.09 -13.93 -6.38
N PHE A 11 -9.76 -15.10 -5.84
CA PHE A 11 -10.69 -16.24 -5.82
C PHE A 11 -11.98 -15.88 -5.09
N ILE A 12 -11.89 -15.25 -3.92
CA ILE A 12 -13.06 -14.81 -3.14
C ILE A 12 -13.94 -13.88 -3.97
N VAL A 13 -13.37 -12.82 -4.58
CA VAL A 13 -14.14 -11.87 -5.40
C VAL A 13 -14.84 -12.56 -6.56
N ARG A 14 -14.10 -13.37 -7.33
CA ARG A 14 -14.64 -14.07 -8.51
C ARG A 14 -15.79 -15.01 -8.12
N LYS A 15 -15.60 -15.80 -7.06
CA LYS A 15 -16.62 -16.74 -6.61
C LYS A 15 -17.82 -16.03 -6.00
N TYR A 16 -17.62 -14.93 -5.28
CA TYR A 16 -18.73 -14.15 -4.72
C TYR A 16 -19.74 -13.73 -5.78
N TYR A 17 -19.26 -13.09 -6.87
CA TYR A 17 -20.15 -12.69 -7.96
C TYR A 17 -20.70 -13.87 -8.77
N SER A 18 -19.92 -14.95 -8.94
CA SER A 18 -20.40 -16.17 -9.62
C SER A 18 -21.47 -16.92 -8.82
N ASN A 19 -21.51 -16.75 -7.49
CA ASN A 19 -22.43 -17.43 -6.58
C ASN A 19 -23.62 -16.55 -6.17
N ASN A 20 -24.08 -15.65 -7.04
CA ASN A 20 -25.18 -14.73 -6.76
C ASN A 20 -24.99 -13.91 -5.48
N MET A 21 -23.76 -13.40 -5.26
CA MET A 21 -23.42 -12.55 -4.11
C MET A 21 -23.60 -13.25 -2.75
N SER A 22 -23.58 -14.60 -2.71
CA SER A 22 -23.70 -15.36 -1.47
C SER A 22 -22.32 -15.53 -0.79
N PRO A 23 -22.07 -14.89 0.37
CA PRO A 23 -20.82 -15.05 1.08
C PRO A 23 -20.68 -16.43 1.73
N ILE A 24 -21.80 -17.08 2.09
CA ILE A 24 -21.80 -18.42 2.70
C ILE A 24 -21.34 -19.47 1.67
N VAL A 25 -21.88 -19.41 0.45
CA VAL A 25 -21.47 -20.34 -0.63
C VAL A 25 -20.00 -20.11 -0.99
N THR A 26 -19.59 -18.85 -1.06
CA THR A 26 -18.20 -18.47 -1.34
C THR A 26 -17.24 -18.96 -0.26
N GLN A 27 -17.60 -18.84 1.02
CA GLN A 27 -16.83 -19.39 2.14
C GLN A 27 -16.64 -20.91 2.02
N ARG A 28 -17.72 -21.63 1.70
CA ARG A 28 -17.68 -23.10 1.54
C ARG A 28 -16.78 -23.51 0.37
N GLN A 29 -16.95 -22.88 -0.79
CA GLN A 29 -16.11 -23.15 -1.96
C GLN A 29 -14.64 -22.81 -1.71
N PHE A 30 -14.35 -21.73 -0.98
CA PHE A 30 -12.99 -21.40 -0.57
C PHE A 30 -12.38 -22.51 0.29
N ALA A 31 -13.12 -23.00 1.29
CA ALA A 31 -12.64 -24.09 2.14
C ALA A 31 -12.36 -25.37 1.34
N THR A 32 -13.20 -25.68 0.35
CA THR A 32 -13.01 -26.84 -0.55
C THR A 32 -11.80 -26.67 -1.46
N GLU A 33 -11.68 -25.53 -2.15
CA GLU A 33 -10.61 -25.25 -3.11
C GLU A 33 -9.23 -25.31 -2.44
N PHE A 34 -9.09 -24.63 -1.30
CA PHE A 34 -7.84 -24.53 -0.57
C PHE A 34 -7.63 -25.66 0.45
N LYS A 35 -8.50 -26.70 0.43
CA LYS A 35 -8.41 -27.90 1.28
C LYS A 35 -8.17 -27.58 2.75
N LEU A 36 -8.89 -26.60 3.28
CA LEU A 36 -8.68 -26.12 4.63
C LEU A 36 -9.17 -27.16 5.65
N LYS A 37 -8.36 -27.39 6.69
CA LYS A 37 -8.77 -28.20 7.87
C LYS A 37 -9.76 -27.47 8.77
N THR A 38 -9.83 -26.15 8.66
CA THR A 38 -10.70 -25.27 9.44
C THR A 38 -11.65 -24.50 8.53
N THR A 39 -12.59 -23.76 9.13
CA THR A 39 -13.48 -22.85 8.41
C THR A 39 -12.68 -21.81 7.63
N GLY A 40 -13.09 -21.56 6.38
CA GLY A 40 -12.52 -20.51 5.52
C GLY A 40 -12.76 -19.09 6.05
N PRO A 41 -12.52 -18.05 5.22
CA PRO A 41 -12.73 -16.65 5.62
C PRO A 41 -14.13 -16.45 6.19
N SER A 42 -14.24 -15.70 7.29
CA SER A 42 -15.54 -15.38 7.85
C SER A 42 -16.40 -14.60 6.84
N VAL A 43 -17.71 -14.71 6.96
CA VAL A 43 -18.66 -13.92 6.16
C VAL A 43 -18.35 -12.43 6.23
N SER A 44 -18.01 -11.92 7.42
CA SER A 44 -17.59 -10.52 7.61
C SER A 44 -16.32 -10.16 6.84
N THR A 45 -15.36 -11.09 6.73
CA THR A 45 -14.13 -10.89 5.97
C THR A 45 -14.40 -10.85 4.47
N ILE A 46 -15.26 -11.75 3.98
CA ILE A 46 -15.68 -11.78 2.58
C ILE A 46 -16.38 -10.45 2.23
N ASN A 47 -17.36 -10.04 3.01
CA ASN A 47 -18.09 -8.79 2.76
C ASN A 47 -17.16 -7.57 2.79
N ARG A 48 -16.23 -7.49 3.75
CA ARG A 48 -15.24 -6.41 3.81
C ARG A 48 -14.35 -6.37 2.57
N LEU A 49 -13.93 -7.53 2.08
CA LEU A 49 -13.10 -7.63 0.88
C LEU A 49 -13.86 -7.16 -0.36
N ILE A 50 -15.13 -7.56 -0.52
CA ILE A 50 -16.00 -7.09 -1.60
C ILE A 50 -16.21 -5.58 -1.54
N GLN A 51 -16.56 -5.03 -0.37
CA GLN A 51 -16.73 -3.58 -0.21
C GLN A 51 -15.47 -2.80 -0.57
N MET A 52 -14.29 -3.30 -0.20
CA MET A 52 -13.03 -2.67 -0.60
C MET A 52 -12.83 -2.74 -2.11
N PHE A 53 -13.07 -3.90 -2.72
CA PHE A 53 -12.97 -4.09 -4.15
C PHE A 53 -13.93 -3.18 -4.93
N GLU A 54 -15.18 -3.05 -4.49
CA GLU A 54 -16.17 -2.16 -5.12
C GLU A 54 -15.77 -0.68 -4.99
N ARG A 55 -15.13 -0.30 -3.87
CA ARG A 55 -14.66 1.07 -3.63
C ARG A 55 -13.42 1.43 -4.44
N THR A 56 -12.44 0.52 -4.56
CA THR A 56 -11.11 0.83 -5.14
C THR A 56 -10.83 0.17 -6.48
N GLY A 57 -11.61 -0.84 -6.86
CA GLY A 57 -11.31 -1.73 -7.99
C GLY A 57 -10.12 -2.65 -7.76
N SER A 58 -9.54 -2.67 -6.55
CA SER A 58 -8.31 -3.40 -6.23
C SER A 58 -8.56 -4.45 -5.15
N VAL A 59 -7.96 -5.62 -5.34
CA VAL A 59 -7.86 -6.70 -4.34
C VAL A 59 -6.59 -6.63 -3.52
N CYS A 60 -5.59 -5.86 -3.97
CA CYS A 60 -4.34 -5.68 -3.27
C CYS A 60 -4.58 -4.89 -1.98
N ASP A 61 -3.71 -5.08 -0.98
CA ASP A 61 -3.68 -4.16 0.13
C ASP A 61 -3.34 -2.79 -0.45
N ASP A 62 -4.17 -1.78 -0.16
CA ASP A 62 -3.92 -0.38 -0.47
C ASP A 62 -2.62 0.06 0.25
N MET A 63 -1.46 -0.34 -0.28
CA MET A 63 -0.15 0.20 0.10
C MET A 63 0.08 1.56 -0.56
N PHE A 64 -0.79 1.95 -1.50
CA PHE A 64 -0.95 3.32 -1.96
C PHE A 64 -1.30 4.22 -0.76
N GLY A 65 -0.28 4.83 -0.16
CA GLY A 65 -0.39 5.68 1.02
C GLY A 65 0.22 5.11 2.30
N ASN A 66 0.49 3.80 2.37
CA ASN A 66 1.18 3.17 3.50
C ASN A 66 2.68 2.96 3.19
N VAL A 67 3.36 4.01 2.72
CA VAL A 67 4.85 4.04 2.58
C VAL A 67 5.54 4.29 3.93
N GLY A 68 4.85 4.05 5.05
CA GLY A 68 5.23 4.49 6.37
C GLY A 68 4.86 5.96 6.62
N ARG A 69 5.41 6.53 7.70
CA ARG A 69 5.26 7.97 8.00
C ARG A 69 5.72 8.76 6.76
N PRO A 70 4.87 9.60 6.15
CA PRO A 70 5.32 10.46 5.07
C PRO A 70 6.55 11.23 5.55
N LEU A 71 7.61 11.27 4.73
CA LEU A 71 8.82 12.04 5.01
C LEU A 71 8.46 13.53 5.01
N SER A 72 7.89 14.02 6.12
CA SER A 72 7.49 15.42 6.34
C SER A 72 8.65 16.40 6.09
N VAL A 73 9.89 15.90 6.17
CA VAL A 73 11.11 16.65 5.91
C VAL A 73 11.40 16.83 4.40
N LYS A 74 10.92 15.94 3.51
CA LYS A 74 11.23 15.91 2.08
C LYS A 74 9.99 16.17 1.22
N THR A 75 9.47 17.38 1.29
CA THR A 75 8.51 17.85 0.29
C THR A 75 9.21 17.96 -1.08
N ASN A 76 8.48 17.79 -2.18
CA ASN A 76 9.02 17.94 -3.55
C ASN A 76 9.74 19.28 -3.74
N GLU A 77 9.24 20.34 -3.13
CA GLU A 77 9.87 21.66 -3.12
C GLU A 77 11.27 21.67 -2.50
N LYS A 78 11.47 20.97 -1.38
CA LYS A 78 12.76 20.91 -0.67
C LYS A 78 13.75 20.03 -1.43
N ILE A 79 13.29 18.97 -2.09
CA ILE A 79 14.11 18.13 -2.98
C ILE A 79 14.60 18.97 -4.16
N GLU A 80 13.71 19.68 -4.83
CA GLU A 80 14.05 20.48 -6.00
C GLU A 80 15.01 21.64 -5.65
N ARG A 81 14.77 22.33 -4.53
CA ARG A 81 15.72 23.35 -4.04
C ARG A 81 17.10 22.77 -3.71
N THR A 82 17.16 21.57 -3.13
CA THR A 82 18.42 20.88 -2.85
C THR A 82 19.17 20.58 -4.14
N ARG A 83 18.46 20.06 -5.15
CA ARG A 83 19.01 19.75 -6.48
C ARG A 83 19.58 21.00 -7.16
N GLN A 84 18.83 22.10 -7.16
CA GLN A 84 19.27 23.38 -7.74
C GLN A 84 20.53 23.95 -7.08
N VAL A 85 20.70 23.78 -5.77
CA VAL A 85 21.91 24.24 -5.07
C VAL A 85 23.14 23.42 -5.49
N PHE A 86 22.99 22.10 -5.66
CA PHE A 86 24.08 21.24 -6.14
C PHE A 86 24.40 21.50 -7.62
N GLU A 87 23.41 21.75 -8.47
CA GLU A 87 23.62 22.10 -9.87
C GLU A 87 24.37 23.44 -10.02
N ARG A 88 24.02 24.45 -9.21
CA ARG A 88 24.71 25.76 -9.22
C ARG A 88 26.12 25.70 -8.64
N SER A 89 26.36 24.83 -7.66
CA SER A 89 27.63 24.78 -6.95
C SER A 89 27.92 23.37 -6.42
N PRO A 90 28.51 22.49 -7.24
CA PRO A 90 28.68 21.07 -6.91
C PRO A 90 29.66 20.83 -5.76
N ARG A 91 30.50 21.81 -5.42
CA ARG A 91 31.44 21.75 -4.28
C ARG A 91 30.84 22.22 -2.95
N THR A 92 29.56 22.58 -2.91
CA THR A 92 28.91 23.00 -1.67
C THR A 92 28.82 21.84 -0.67
N SER A 93 29.13 22.12 0.59
CA SER A 93 29.05 21.11 1.62
C SER A 93 27.59 20.83 1.99
N ILE A 94 27.28 19.57 2.28
CA ILE A 94 25.95 19.11 2.71
C ILE A 94 25.40 19.96 3.87
N ARG A 95 26.26 20.43 4.77
CA ARG A 95 25.89 21.30 5.90
C ARG A 95 25.34 22.65 5.42
N LYS A 96 25.97 23.29 4.42
CA LYS A 96 25.52 24.57 3.87
C LYS A 96 24.18 24.42 3.15
N VAL A 97 24.02 23.35 2.36
CA VAL A 97 22.77 23.04 1.66
C VAL A 97 21.62 22.80 2.65
N ALA A 98 21.87 22.01 3.69
CA ALA A 98 20.91 21.74 4.77
C ALA A 98 20.42 23.05 5.44
N GLN A 99 21.33 23.98 5.71
CA GLN A 99 21.03 25.29 6.30
C GLN A 99 20.20 26.18 5.35
N GLN A 100 20.52 26.18 4.05
CA GLN A 100 19.80 26.97 3.04
C GLN A 100 18.38 26.47 2.79
N VAL A 101 18.17 25.14 2.79
CA VAL A 101 16.88 24.51 2.48
C VAL A 101 16.03 24.27 3.74
N GLY A 102 16.62 24.40 4.94
CA GLY A 102 15.91 24.19 6.21
C GLY A 102 15.54 22.72 6.44
N ILE A 103 16.50 21.82 6.19
CA ILE A 103 16.37 20.38 6.43
C ILE A 103 17.55 19.84 7.24
N LYS A 104 17.34 18.73 7.95
CA LYS A 104 18.42 18.05 8.68
C LYS A 104 19.50 17.55 7.71
N ARG A 105 20.76 17.59 8.12
CA ARG A 105 21.91 17.20 7.28
C ARG A 105 21.78 15.78 6.74
N GLU A 106 21.27 14.87 7.56
CA GLU A 106 21.06 13.46 7.25
C GLU A 106 20.04 13.29 6.13
N SER A 107 19.03 14.17 6.08
CA SER A 107 17.97 14.14 5.07
C SER A 107 18.46 14.56 3.68
N VAL A 108 19.49 15.40 3.59
CA VAL A 108 20.09 15.85 2.31
C VAL A 108 20.82 14.71 1.58
N ARG A 109 21.41 13.76 2.31
CA ARG A 109 22.18 12.64 1.73
C ARG A 109 21.33 11.60 0.99
N LEU A 110 20.04 11.59 1.31
CA LEU A 110 19.08 10.60 0.84
C LEU A 110 18.15 11.18 -0.24
N SER A 111 18.40 12.41 -0.69
CA SER A 111 17.57 13.17 -1.64
C SER A 111 18.29 13.36 -2.97
#